data_AF-A0AB73THN7-F1
#
_entry.id   AF-A0AB73THN7-F1
#
_cell.length_a   1.000
_cell.length_b   1.000
_cell.length_c   1.000
_cell.angle_alpha   90.00
_cell.angle_beta   90.00
_cell.angle_gamma   90.00
#
_symmetry.space_group_name_H-M   'P 1'
#
loop_
_entity.id
_entity.type
_entity.pdbx_description
1 polymer ?
#
loop_
_entity_poly.entity_id
_entity_poly.type
_entity_poly.pdbx_seq_one_letter_code
_entity_poly.pdbx_strand_id
1 'polypeptide(L)'
;MLTSDAPRRTGGTSHSRHAARPVAPPARSGLLAALRALGIGVTTGLVLLVAGLAVVLVVLPKATGSVPLSVLTRSMEPTLPPGTLVVVRPVAAADVRIGDVVTYQIESGRPEVVTHRVVAIGSSSDGTRRFVLRGDANDAVDPAPVIPAQIRGEVWYSVPWLGTVNQVVNGSRTWLLPTVAGLLLAYGVVMIATGTVSVARRRRRRARRRERGVDHVRRHDQQAETASRAG
;
A
#
# COMPACT_ATOMS: atom_id res chain seq x y z
N MET A 1 71.94 -60.65 -45.18
CA MET A 1 72.44 -59.36 -44.65
C MET A 1 71.40 -58.31 -45.05
N LEU A 2 70.89 -57.48 -44.11
CA LEU A 2 69.92 -56.37 -44.30
C LEU A 2 68.51 -56.80 -44.82
N THR A 3 67.34 -56.60 -44.19
CA THR A 3 66.62 -55.48 -43.48
C THR A 3 65.68 -54.65 -44.39
N SER A 4 64.57 -54.15 -43.79
CA SER A 4 63.59 -53.17 -44.32
C SER A 4 62.66 -53.63 -45.46
N ASP A 5 61.42 -53.15 -45.61
CA ASP A 5 60.56 -52.35 -44.70
C ASP A 5 59.06 -52.53 -45.06
N ALA A 6 58.17 -51.96 -44.25
CA ALA A 6 56.71 -51.87 -44.44
C ALA A 6 56.35 -50.66 -45.37
N PRO A 7 55.12 -50.08 -45.38
CA PRO A 7 53.81 -50.48 -44.86
C PRO A 7 52.74 -50.48 -46.01
N ARG A 8 51.40 -50.38 -45.90
CA ARG A 8 50.41 -49.94 -44.88
C ARG A 8 49.10 -50.76 -45.04
N ARG A 9 48.18 -50.69 -44.06
CA ARG A 9 46.79 -51.17 -44.18
C ARG A 9 45.77 -50.20 -43.56
N THR A 10 44.63 -50.06 -44.24
CA THR A 10 43.25 -49.85 -43.74
C THR A 10 42.91 -48.78 -42.69
N GLY A 11 41.95 -47.91 -43.07
CA GLY A 11 40.64 -47.89 -42.39
C GLY A 11 40.45 -46.94 -41.20
N GLY A 12 40.23 -45.65 -41.47
CA GLY A 12 39.71 -44.72 -40.46
C GLY A 12 38.18 -44.71 -40.41
N THR A 13 37.58 -45.13 -39.30
CA THR A 13 36.14 -44.99 -39.02
C THR A 13 35.86 -43.70 -38.25
N SER A 14 35.12 -42.77 -38.84
CA SER A 14 34.76 -41.50 -38.19
C SER A 14 33.57 -41.68 -37.24
N HIS A 15 33.80 -41.73 -35.93
CA HIS A 15 32.72 -41.64 -34.95
C HIS A 15 32.16 -40.22 -34.85
N SER A 16 31.00 -40.01 -35.49
CA SER A 16 30.25 -38.75 -35.46
C SER A 16 29.63 -38.49 -34.08
N ARG A 17 30.31 -37.69 -33.26
CA ARG A 17 29.80 -37.22 -31.96
C ARG A 17 28.49 -36.45 -32.15
N HIS A 18 27.37 -37.06 -31.77
CA HIS A 18 26.07 -36.38 -31.71
C HIS A 18 26.09 -35.31 -30.60
N ALA A 19 26.39 -34.07 -30.99
CA ALA A 19 26.27 -32.92 -30.10
C ALA A 19 24.78 -32.68 -29.79
N ALA A 20 24.36 -33.03 -28.58
CA ALA A 20 22.99 -32.79 -28.13
C ALA A 20 22.65 -31.30 -28.20
N ARG A 21 21.76 -30.92 -29.12
CA ARG A 21 21.31 -29.53 -29.28
C ARG A 21 20.72 -29.03 -27.95
N PRO A 22 21.11 -27.85 -27.45
CA PRO A 22 20.52 -27.30 -26.23
C PRO A 22 19.05 -26.98 -26.49
N VAL A 23 18.15 -27.76 -25.88
CA VAL A 23 16.72 -27.52 -25.95
C VAL A 23 16.41 -26.19 -25.28
N ALA A 24 16.09 -25.17 -26.10
CA ALA A 24 15.70 -23.87 -25.59
C ALA A 24 14.45 -24.00 -24.70
N PRO A 25 14.45 -23.43 -23.48
CA PRO A 25 13.30 -23.54 -22.59
C PRO A 25 12.10 -22.78 -23.19
N PRO A 26 10.87 -23.33 -23.09
CA PRO A 26 9.71 -22.71 -23.73
C PRO A 26 9.40 -21.33 -23.13
N ALA A 27 9.21 -20.36 -24.03
CA ALA A 27 8.95 -18.94 -23.73
C ALA A 27 7.74 -18.71 -22.80
N ARG A 28 6.81 -19.66 -22.74
CA ARG A 28 5.64 -19.68 -21.84
C ARG A 28 5.99 -19.48 -20.35
N SER A 29 7.22 -19.79 -19.94
CA SER A 29 7.71 -19.59 -18.58
C SER A 29 7.94 -18.12 -18.19
N GLY A 30 8.27 -17.24 -19.15
CA GLY A 30 8.48 -15.81 -18.93
C GLY A 30 7.15 -15.07 -18.69
N LEU A 31 6.15 -15.32 -19.54
CA LEU A 31 4.82 -14.70 -19.44
C LEU A 31 4.16 -14.99 -18.08
N LEU A 32 4.17 -16.25 -17.63
CA LEU A 32 3.59 -16.63 -16.34
C LEU A 32 4.36 -16.07 -15.13
N ALA A 33 5.66 -15.78 -15.29
CA ALA A 33 6.43 -15.09 -14.26
C ALA A 33 6.11 -13.59 -14.22
N ALA A 34 5.97 -12.95 -15.38
CA ALA A 34 5.57 -11.55 -15.51
C ALA A 34 4.16 -11.30 -14.96
N LEU A 35 3.17 -12.13 -15.33
CA LEU A 35 1.80 -12.05 -14.82
C LEU A 35 1.73 -12.22 -13.29
N ARG A 36 2.56 -13.11 -12.72
CA ARG A 36 2.66 -13.26 -11.25
C ARG A 36 3.32 -12.07 -10.58
N ALA A 37 4.39 -11.51 -11.16
CA ALA A 37 5.05 -10.32 -10.65
C ALA A 37 4.10 -9.11 -10.69
N LEU A 38 3.35 -8.95 -11.78
CA LEU A 38 2.35 -7.89 -11.94
C LEU A 38 1.17 -8.07 -10.97
N GLY A 39 0.68 -9.29 -10.80
CA GLY A 39 -0.35 -9.61 -9.79
C GLY A 39 0.11 -9.30 -8.35
N ILE A 40 1.35 -9.65 -7.99
CA ILE A 40 1.94 -9.28 -6.68
C ILE A 40 2.10 -7.76 -6.57
N GLY A 41 2.53 -7.08 -7.64
CA GLY A 41 2.65 -5.62 -7.66
C GLY A 41 1.32 -4.92 -7.43
N VAL A 42 0.26 -5.37 -8.11
CA VAL A 42 -1.10 -4.82 -7.97
C VAL A 42 -1.67 -5.08 -6.57
N THR A 43 -1.56 -6.29 -6.02
CA THR A 43 -2.06 -6.57 -4.65
C THR A 43 -1.25 -5.81 -3.59
N THR A 44 0.06 -5.68 -3.77
CA THR A 44 0.92 -4.86 -2.91
C THR A 44 0.52 -3.39 -2.95
N GLY A 45 0.35 -2.83 -4.15
CA GLY A 45 -0.10 -1.45 -4.33
C GLY A 45 -1.47 -1.19 -3.70
N LEU A 46 -2.42 -2.12 -3.86
CA LEU A 46 -3.74 -2.04 -3.24
C LEU A 46 -3.67 -2.10 -1.71
N VAL A 47 -2.86 -2.99 -1.12
CA VAL A 47 -2.66 -3.07 0.33
C VAL A 47 -2.04 -1.79 0.88
N LEU A 48 -1.01 -1.24 0.20
CA LEU A 48 -0.37 0.01 0.60
C LEU A 48 -1.33 1.21 0.45
N LEU A 49 -2.17 1.25 -0.58
CA LEU A 49 -3.19 2.28 -0.77
C LEU A 49 -4.24 2.24 0.36
N VAL A 50 -4.78 1.06 0.67
CA VAL A 50 -5.76 0.88 1.76
C VAL A 50 -5.14 1.23 3.12
N ALA A 51 -3.89 0.84 3.36
CA ALA A 51 -3.16 1.19 4.57
C ALA A 51 -2.91 2.69 4.69
N GLY A 52 -2.47 3.35 3.61
CA GLY A 52 -2.30 4.81 3.56
C GLY A 52 -3.62 5.55 3.81
N LEU A 53 -4.72 5.08 3.21
CA LEU A 53 -6.05 5.64 3.46
C LEU A 53 -6.48 5.44 4.93
N ALA A 54 -6.22 4.28 5.53
CA ALA A 54 -6.50 4.06 6.95
C ALA A 54 -5.66 4.95 7.87
N VAL A 55 -4.39 5.23 7.52
CA VAL A 55 -3.56 6.21 8.23
C VAL A 55 -4.18 7.60 8.16
N VAL A 56 -4.55 8.07 6.96
CA VAL A 56 -5.15 9.40 6.76
C VAL A 56 -6.54 9.54 7.40
N LEU A 57 -7.39 8.52 7.34
CA LEU A 57 -8.78 8.62 7.83
C LEU A 57 -8.95 8.26 9.33
N VAL A 58 -8.03 7.50 9.93
CA VAL A 58 -8.20 6.98 11.30
C VAL A 58 -7.04 7.33 12.21
N VAL A 59 -5.80 7.09 11.79
CA VAL A 59 -4.61 7.28 12.64
C VAL A 59 -4.30 8.76 12.82
N LEU A 60 -4.23 9.53 11.72
CA LEU A 60 -3.87 10.94 11.72
C LEU A 60 -4.85 11.81 12.53
N PRO A 61 -6.20 11.66 12.40
CA PRO A 61 -7.12 12.40 13.26
C PRO A 61 -6.93 12.08 14.74
N LYS A 62 -6.76 10.79 15.11
CA LYS A 62 -6.50 10.43 16.50
C LYS A 62 -5.19 11.00 17.05
N ALA A 63 -4.11 10.97 16.28
CA ALA A 63 -2.81 11.48 16.70
C ALA A 63 -2.78 13.00 16.89
N THR A 64 -3.61 13.73 16.16
CA THR A 64 -3.71 15.20 16.20
C THR A 64 -4.84 15.73 17.08
N GLY A 65 -5.63 14.85 17.72
CA GLY A 65 -6.84 15.24 18.46
C GLY A 65 -8.00 15.71 17.57
N SER A 66 -7.91 15.51 16.24
CA SER A 66 -8.94 15.89 15.28
C SER A 66 -10.13 14.93 15.28
N VAL A 67 -11.31 15.47 15.01
CA VAL A 67 -12.59 14.73 15.04
C VAL A 67 -13.12 14.56 13.61
N PRO A 68 -13.33 13.31 13.14
CA PRO A 68 -14.07 13.07 11.91
C PRO A 68 -15.58 13.27 12.13
N LEU A 69 -16.21 14.08 11.28
CA LEU A 69 -17.65 14.35 11.27
C LEU A 69 -18.22 14.11 9.86
N SER A 70 -19.49 13.77 9.77
CA SER A 70 -20.20 13.68 8.49
C SER A 70 -21.03 14.94 8.29
N VAL A 71 -20.97 15.53 7.10
CA VAL A 71 -21.86 16.63 6.70
C VAL A 71 -23.24 16.05 6.42
N LEU A 72 -24.27 16.63 7.04
CA LEU A 72 -25.67 16.16 6.96
C LEU A 72 -26.58 17.11 6.17
N THR A 73 -26.27 18.40 6.17
CA THR A 73 -27.08 19.46 5.55
C THR A 73 -26.46 19.96 4.24
N ARG A 74 -27.25 20.68 3.45
CA ARG A 74 -26.81 21.35 2.21
C ARG A 74 -26.28 22.77 2.42
N SER A 75 -26.17 23.25 3.66
CA SER A 75 -25.78 24.64 3.96
C SER A 75 -24.36 25.00 3.54
N MET A 76 -23.49 24.01 3.29
CA MET A 76 -22.11 24.21 2.82
C MET A 76 -21.89 23.80 1.35
N GLU A 77 -22.96 23.60 0.56
CA GLU A 77 -22.81 23.40 -0.89
C GLU A 77 -22.28 24.70 -1.56
N PRO A 78 -21.47 24.60 -2.64
CA PRO A 78 -20.92 23.37 -3.23
C PRO A 78 -19.67 22.83 -2.53
N THR A 79 -19.08 23.57 -1.58
CA THR A 79 -17.78 23.25 -0.95
C THR A 79 -17.76 21.94 -0.19
N LEU A 80 -18.82 21.65 0.57
CA LEU A 80 -18.99 20.44 1.38
C LEU A 80 -20.42 19.90 1.18
N PRO A 81 -20.67 19.09 0.14
CA PRO A 81 -21.97 18.46 -0.07
C PRO A 81 -22.34 17.47 1.04
N PRO A 82 -23.64 17.15 1.24
CA PRO A 82 -24.08 16.10 2.17
C PRO A 82 -23.37 14.77 1.92
N GLY A 83 -23.08 14.03 2.99
CA GLY A 83 -22.30 12.79 2.89
C GLY A 83 -20.80 13.00 2.66
N THR A 84 -20.29 14.22 2.78
CA THR A 84 -18.86 14.51 2.88
C THR A 84 -18.34 14.17 4.29
N LEU A 85 -17.19 13.49 4.37
CA LEU A 85 -16.44 13.36 5.62
C LEU A 85 -15.58 14.61 5.79
N VAL A 86 -15.68 15.31 6.91
CA VAL A 86 -14.76 16.39 7.29
C VAL A 86 -13.93 15.97 8.48
N VAL A 87 -12.64 16.31 8.48
CA VAL A 87 -11.77 16.14 9.64
C VAL A 87 -11.52 17.52 10.24
N VAL A 88 -12.03 17.70 11.46
CA VAL A 88 -12.00 18.96 12.20
C VAL A 88 -10.83 18.93 13.16
N ARG A 89 -9.83 19.78 12.97
CA ARG A 89 -8.66 19.91 13.86
C ARG A 89 -8.96 20.91 15.00
N PRO A 90 -8.44 20.69 16.21
CA PRO A 90 -8.43 21.73 17.23
C PRO A 90 -7.71 22.98 16.71
N VAL A 91 -8.29 24.16 16.95
CA VAL A 91 -7.72 25.46 16.59
C VAL A 91 -7.91 26.42 17.75
N ALA A 92 -6.93 27.29 18.04
CA ALA A 92 -7.13 28.35 19.01
C ALA A 92 -8.02 29.44 18.40
N ALA A 93 -8.99 29.97 19.16
CA ALA A 93 -9.89 31.02 18.67
C ALA A 93 -9.17 32.34 18.28
N ALA A 94 -7.90 32.52 18.67
CA ALA A 94 -7.04 33.59 18.20
C ALA A 94 -6.60 33.40 16.73
N ASP A 95 -6.34 32.16 16.32
CA ASP A 95 -5.79 31.82 15.00
C ASP A 95 -6.86 31.78 13.90
N VAL A 96 -8.14 31.60 14.27
CA VAL A 96 -9.30 31.64 13.37
C VAL A 96 -9.40 32.98 12.66
N ARG A 97 -9.58 32.92 11.34
CA ARG A 97 -9.60 34.04 10.38
C ARG A 97 -10.90 34.06 9.59
N ILE A 98 -11.14 35.20 8.93
CA ILE A 98 -12.22 35.33 7.93
C ILE A 98 -11.86 34.44 6.73
N GLY A 99 -12.83 33.64 6.28
CA GLY A 99 -12.67 32.65 5.22
C GLY A 99 -12.54 31.21 5.73
N ASP A 100 -12.15 30.99 6.98
CA ASP A 100 -12.00 29.66 7.57
C ASP A 100 -13.35 28.96 7.71
N VAL A 101 -13.39 27.65 7.46
CA VAL A 101 -14.57 26.82 7.74
C VAL A 101 -14.37 26.16 9.10
N VAL A 102 -15.26 26.48 10.05
CA VAL A 102 -15.15 26.01 11.43
C VAL A 102 -16.39 25.24 11.86
N THR A 103 -16.18 24.27 12.75
CA THR A 103 -17.26 23.55 13.42
C THR A 103 -17.44 24.13 14.81
N TYR A 104 -18.68 24.52 15.15
CA TYR A 104 -19.04 25.13 16.42
C TYR A 104 -20.29 24.48 17.01
N GLN A 105 -20.49 24.61 18.32
CA GLN A 105 -21.71 24.20 19.01
C GLN A 105 -22.78 25.29 18.95
N ILE A 106 -24.02 24.91 18.61
CA ILE A 106 -25.17 25.82 18.67
C ILE A 106 -25.35 26.32 20.12
N GLU A 107 -25.33 25.40 21.08
CA GLU A 107 -25.39 25.69 22.51
C GLU A 107 -24.15 25.13 23.22
N SER A 108 -23.45 25.98 23.98
CA SER A 108 -22.23 25.59 24.70
C SER A 108 -22.49 24.41 25.63
N GLY A 109 -21.80 23.30 25.39
CA GLY A 109 -21.90 22.08 26.18
C GLY A 109 -22.86 21.01 25.62
N ARG A 110 -23.69 21.31 24.61
CA ARG A 110 -24.53 20.30 23.94
C ARG A 110 -23.80 19.56 22.81
N PRO A 111 -24.15 18.31 22.50
CA PRO A 111 -23.47 17.55 21.45
C PRO A 111 -23.74 18.07 20.03
N GLU A 112 -24.79 18.87 19.81
CA GLU A 112 -25.11 19.42 18.50
C GLU A 112 -24.02 20.39 18.00
N VAL A 113 -23.57 20.17 16.76
CA VAL A 113 -22.57 21.00 16.09
C VAL A 113 -22.99 21.37 14.67
N VAL A 114 -22.61 22.57 14.25
CA VAL A 114 -22.81 23.11 12.89
C VAL A 114 -21.44 23.47 12.33
N THR A 115 -21.27 23.32 11.01
CA THR A 115 -20.01 23.65 10.31
C THR A 115 -20.30 24.70 9.25
N HIS A 116 -19.79 25.91 9.43
CA HIS A 116 -20.03 27.07 8.56
C HIS A 116 -18.74 27.90 8.38
N ARG A 117 -18.75 28.82 7.42
CA ARG A 117 -17.61 29.70 7.14
C ARG A 117 -17.67 30.97 7.97
N VAL A 118 -16.53 31.38 8.53
CA VAL A 118 -16.38 32.68 9.20
C VAL A 118 -16.37 33.79 8.15
N VAL A 119 -17.38 34.65 8.18
CA VAL A 119 -17.51 35.79 7.25
C VAL A 119 -17.13 37.14 7.87
N ALA A 120 -17.19 37.26 9.20
CA ALA A 120 -16.67 38.40 9.92
C ALA A 120 -16.16 38.01 11.31
N ILE A 121 -15.21 38.79 11.83
CA ILE A 121 -14.72 38.68 13.21
C ILE A 121 -14.88 40.05 13.86
N GLY A 122 -15.65 40.12 14.93
CA GLY A 122 -15.89 41.31 15.73
C GLY A 122 -15.42 41.13 17.18
N SER A 123 -15.76 42.09 18.03
CA SER A 123 -15.55 42.01 19.48
C SER A 123 -16.76 42.59 20.22
N SER A 124 -17.06 42.02 21.38
CA SER A 124 -18.05 42.51 22.33
C SER A 124 -17.58 43.79 23.02
N SER A 125 -18.49 44.51 23.69
CA SER A 125 -18.16 45.60 24.60
C SER A 125 -17.27 45.18 25.78
N ASP A 126 -17.37 43.90 26.18
CA ASP A 126 -16.50 43.26 27.19
C ASP A 126 -15.14 42.77 26.63
N GLY A 127 -14.85 43.02 25.35
CA GLY A 127 -13.62 42.58 24.68
C GLY A 127 -13.63 41.13 24.16
N THR A 128 -14.68 40.34 24.43
CA THR A 128 -14.79 38.96 23.91
C THR A 128 -14.92 38.97 22.39
N ARG A 129 -13.99 38.29 21.70
CA ARG A 129 -14.04 38.07 20.25
C ARG A 129 -15.37 37.39 19.87
N ARG A 130 -16.00 37.79 18.76
CA ARG A 130 -17.20 37.16 18.23
C ARG A 130 -17.03 36.83 16.75
N PHE A 131 -17.54 35.68 16.34
CA PHE A 131 -17.48 35.19 14.96
C PHE A 131 -18.87 35.29 14.35
N VAL A 132 -18.98 35.90 13.18
CA VAL A 132 -20.18 35.83 12.35
C VAL A 132 -19.93 34.75 11.32
N LEU A 133 -20.80 33.74 11.29
CA LEU A 133 -20.70 32.61 10.39
C LEU A 133 -21.84 32.60 9.40
N ARG A 134 -21.63 31.89 8.29
CA ARG A 134 -22.60 31.68 7.23
C ARG A 134 -22.29 30.35 6.54
N GLY A 135 -23.33 29.57 6.26
CA GLY A 135 -23.21 28.45 5.33
C GLY A 135 -22.99 28.94 3.91
N ASP A 136 -22.07 28.33 3.15
CA ASP A 136 -21.74 28.72 1.77
C ASP A 136 -22.98 28.78 0.84
N ALA A 137 -24.00 27.96 1.10
CA ALA A 137 -25.26 27.92 0.35
C ALA A 137 -26.40 28.78 0.97
N ASN A 138 -26.20 29.36 2.15
CA ASN A 138 -27.22 30.18 2.82
C ASN A 138 -27.14 31.62 2.28
N ASP A 139 -28.27 32.32 2.14
CA ASP A 139 -28.27 33.75 1.75
C ASP A 139 -27.90 34.69 2.91
N ALA A 140 -28.33 34.34 4.13
CA ALA A 140 -28.11 35.11 5.35
C ALA A 140 -26.99 34.52 6.21
N VAL A 141 -26.46 35.35 7.12
CA VAL A 141 -25.58 34.91 8.21
C VAL A 141 -26.37 34.17 9.29
N ASP A 142 -25.67 33.39 10.11
CA ASP A 142 -26.28 32.66 11.22
C ASP A 142 -26.88 33.64 12.26
N PRO A 143 -28.03 33.32 12.90
CA PRO A 143 -28.78 34.30 13.70
C PRO A 143 -28.07 34.87 14.92
N ALA A 144 -27.07 34.15 15.45
CA ALA A 144 -26.35 34.53 16.66
C ALA A 144 -24.83 34.48 16.39
N PRO A 145 -24.07 35.55 16.71
CA PRO A 145 -22.61 35.49 16.67
C PRO A 145 -22.07 34.47 17.68
N VAL A 146 -21.11 33.67 17.23
CA VAL A 146 -20.51 32.58 18.01
C VAL A 146 -19.36 33.12 18.85
N ILE A 147 -19.23 32.62 20.08
CA ILE A 147 -18.11 32.94 20.99
C ILE A 147 -17.00 31.87 20.94
N PRO A 148 -15.74 32.20 21.30
CA PRO A 148 -14.61 31.27 21.35
C PRO A 148 -14.91 29.90 21.98
N ALA A 149 -15.67 29.86 23.08
CA ALA A 149 -16.00 28.63 23.82
C ALA A 149 -16.90 27.65 23.04
N GLN A 150 -17.60 28.11 22.00
CA GLN A 150 -18.42 27.27 21.13
C GLN A 150 -17.61 26.64 20.00
N ILE A 151 -16.47 27.20 19.60
CA ILE A 151 -15.64 26.66 18.51
C ILE A 151 -15.04 25.34 18.95
N ARG A 152 -15.26 24.29 18.15
CA ARG A 152 -14.71 22.95 18.37
C ARG A 152 -13.54 22.63 17.46
N GLY A 153 -13.40 23.33 16.35
CA GLY A 153 -12.22 23.28 15.51
C GLY A 153 -12.43 23.87 14.12
N GLU A 154 -11.39 23.78 13.31
CA GLU A 154 -11.36 24.17 11.91
C GLU A 154 -11.41 22.91 11.02
N VAL A 155 -12.11 22.97 9.89
CA VAL A 155 -12.07 21.89 8.88
C VAL A 155 -10.70 21.86 8.23
N TRP A 156 -9.91 20.83 8.53
CA TRP A 156 -8.54 20.68 8.01
C TRP A 156 -8.52 20.06 6.61
N TYR A 157 -9.35 19.04 6.39
CA TYR A 157 -9.58 18.45 5.07
C TYR A 157 -10.96 17.79 5.01
N SER A 158 -11.43 17.60 3.78
CA SER A 158 -12.69 16.95 3.47
C SER A 158 -12.50 15.85 2.42
N VAL A 159 -13.28 14.78 2.53
CA VAL A 159 -13.37 13.72 1.52
C VAL A 159 -14.84 13.51 1.18
N PRO A 160 -15.31 13.99 0.01
CA PRO A 160 -16.68 13.78 -0.46
C PRO A 160 -17.04 12.29 -0.48
N TRP A 161 -18.34 11.99 -0.31
CA TRP A 161 -18.91 10.64 -0.34
C TRP A 161 -18.48 9.69 0.80
N LEU A 162 -17.48 10.03 1.61
CA LEU A 162 -17.02 9.20 2.74
C LEU A 162 -17.69 9.51 4.08
N GLY A 163 -18.70 10.37 4.15
CA GLY A 163 -19.42 10.69 5.41
C GLY A 163 -19.99 9.44 6.09
N THR A 164 -20.49 8.49 5.28
CA THR A 164 -20.96 7.17 5.74
C THR A 164 -19.87 6.34 6.41
N VAL A 165 -18.58 6.57 6.08
CA VAL A 165 -17.45 5.90 6.72
C VAL A 165 -17.34 6.32 8.20
N ASN A 166 -17.81 7.50 8.61
CA ASN A 166 -17.78 7.92 10.00
C ASN A 166 -18.62 7.02 10.93
N GLN A 167 -19.78 6.54 10.44
CA GLN A 167 -20.64 5.60 11.17
C GLN A 167 -19.87 4.28 11.44
N VAL A 168 -19.23 3.74 10.39
CA VAL A 168 -18.43 2.51 10.47
C VAL A 168 -17.19 2.71 11.35
N VAL A 169 -16.47 3.83 11.19
CA VAL A 169 -15.23 4.11 11.92
C VAL A 169 -15.47 4.37 13.40
N ASN A 170 -16.56 5.05 13.80
CA ASN A 170 -16.87 5.21 15.22
C ASN A 170 -17.39 3.91 15.85
N GLY A 171 -18.24 3.14 15.16
CA GLY A 171 -18.72 1.85 15.65
C GLY A 171 -17.61 0.78 15.77
N SER A 172 -16.66 0.76 14.83
CA SER A 172 -15.57 -0.23 14.79
C SER A 172 -14.22 0.30 15.29
N ARG A 173 -14.15 1.49 15.90
CA ARG A 173 -12.90 2.22 16.19
C ARG A 173 -11.89 1.46 17.07
N THR A 174 -12.38 0.58 17.93
CA THR A 174 -11.59 -0.28 18.82
C THR A 174 -10.90 -1.42 18.08
N TRP A 175 -11.53 -1.94 17.01
CA TRP A 175 -11.05 -3.11 16.27
C TRP A 175 -10.31 -2.72 14.98
N LEU A 176 -10.72 -1.64 14.32
CA LEU A 176 -10.09 -1.15 13.08
C LEU A 176 -8.58 -0.94 13.22
N LEU A 177 -8.12 -0.34 14.33
CA LEU A 177 -6.71 -0.02 14.54
C LEU A 177 -5.83 -1.28 14.66
N PRO A 178 -6.12 -2.26 15.54
CA PRO A 178 -5.39 -3.52 15.57
C PRO A 178 -5.60 -4.37 14.30
N THR A 179 -6.75 -4.31 13.64
CA THR A 179 -6.97 -5.03 12.37
C THR A 179 -6.07 -4.51 11.24
N VAL A 180 -5.94 -3.18 11.09
CA VAL A 180 -5.03 -2.58 10.09
C VAL A 180 -3.57 -2.92 10.41
N ALA A 181 -3.15 -2.83 11.67
CA ALA A 181 -1.81 -3.22 12.10
C ALA A 181 -1.54 -4.73 11.86
N GLY A 182 -2.49 -5.59 12.19
CA GLY A 182 -2.42 -7.04 11.97
C GLY A 182 -2.34 -7.41 10.48
N LEU A 183 -3.12 -6.76 9.62
CA LEU A 183 -3.05 -6.94 8.17
C LEU A 183 -1.70 -6.54 7.60
N LEU A 184 -1.12 -5.42 8.05
CA LEU A 184 0.21 -4.97 7.61
C LEU A 184 1.32 -5.92 8.06
N LEU A 185 1.27 -6.39 9.30
CA LEU A 185 2.21 -7.39 9.82
C LEU A 185 2.08 -8.73 9.07
N ALA A 186 0.86 -9.22 8.87
CA ALA A 186 0.60 -10.45 8.12
C ALA A 186 1.09 -10.34 6.66
N TYR A 187 0.84 -9.21 6.00
CA TYR A 187 1.34 -8.94 4.65
C TYR A 187 2.88 -8.92 4.61
N GLY A 188 3.53 -8.28 5.58
CA GLY A 188 5.00 -8.30 5.73
C GLY A 188 5.56 -9.71 5.90
N VAL A 189 4.93 -10.53 6.76
CA VAL A 189 5.29 -11.95 6.95
C VAL A 189 5.11 -12.75 5.66
N VAL A 190 4.03 -12.54 4.90
CA VAL A 190 3.80 -13.21 3.61
C VAL A 190 4.86 -12.80 2.58
N MET A 191 5.27 -11.53 2.54
CA MET A 191 6.34 -11.08 1.65
C MET A 191 7.71 -11.67 2.01
N ILE A 192 8.05 -11.73 3.30
CA ILE A 192 9.29 -12.38 3.77
C ILE A 192 9.25 -13.89 3.49
N ALA A 193 8.13 -14.56 3.76
CA ALA A 193 7.96 -16.00 3.51
C ALA A 193 8.05 -16.35 2.02
N THR A 194 7.35 -15.63 1.15
CA THR A 194 7.40 -15.87 -0.31
C THR A 194 8.76 -15.53 -0.90
N GLY A 195 9.40 -14.44 -0.44
CA GLY A 195 10.76 -14.07 -0.80
C GLY A 195 11.78 -15.15 -0.43
N THR A 196 11.84 -15.54 0.85
CA THR A 196 12.76 -16.57 1.36
C THR A 196 12.53 -17.94 0.72
N VAL A 197 11.28 -18.37 0.55
CA VAL A 197 10.94 -19.64 -0.13
C VAL A 197 11.38 -19.62 -1.59
N SER A 198 11.28 -18.48 -2.29
CA SER A 198 11.74 -18.36 -3.68
C SER A 198 13.27 -18.52 -3.80
N VAL A 199 14.03 -17.93 -2.86
CA VAL A 199 15.49 -18.04 -2.78
C VAL A 199 15.92 -19.46 -2.38
N ALA A 200 15.27 -20.05 -1.38
CA ALA A 200 15.53 -21.42 -0.94
C ALA A 200 15.29 -22.44 -2.07
N ARG A 201 14.20 -22.30 -2.83
CA ARG A 201 13.91 -23.13 -4.01
C ARG A 201 14.96 -22.95 -5.12
N ARG A 202 15.48 -21.74 -5.35
CA ARG A 202 16.60 -21.49 -6.28
C ARG A 202 17.89 -22.18 -5.80
N ARG A 203 18.24 -22.10 -4.50
CA ARG A 203 19.41 -22.79 -3.93
C ARG A 203 19.30 -24.32 -4.06
N ARG A 204 18.17 -24.92 -3.68
CA ARG A 204 17.94 -26.38 -3.82
C ARG A 204 17.99 -26.86 -5.27
N ARG A 205 17.50 -26.07 -6.24
CA ARG A 205 17.63 -26.39 -7.68
C ARG A 205 19.06 -26.30 -8.20
N ARG A 206 19.89 -25.38 -7.67
CA ARG A 206 21.33 -25.30 -8.00
C ARG A 206 22.11 -26.48 -7.41
N ALA A 207 21.83 -26.88 -6.17
CA ALA A 207 22.45 -28.06 -5.54
C ALA A 207 22.18 -29.35 -6.34
N ARG A 208 20.91 -29.66 -6.62
CA ARG A 208 20.54 -30.84 -7.44
C ARG A 208 21.08 -30.84 -8.87
N ARG A 209 21.41 -29.67 -9.44
CA ARG A 209 22.11 -29.57 -10.73
C ARG A 209 23.60 -29.85 -10.61
N ARG A 210 24.25 -29.49 -9.49
CA ARG A 210 25.65 -29.83 -9.23
C ARG A 210 25.81 -31.33 -8.99
N GLU A 211 24.99 -31.92 -8.13
CA GLU A 211 24.98 -33.37 -7.85
C GLU A 211 24.86 -34.20 -9.15
N ARG A 212 23.82 -33.94 -9.95
CA ARG A 212 23.62 -34.61 -11.24
C ARG A 212 24.75 -34.38 -12.27
N GLY A 213 25.47 -33.27 -12.17
CA GLY A 213 26.65 -33.02 -13.00
C GLY A 213 27.84 -33.88 -12.58
N VAL A 214 28.08 -33.99 -11.28
CA VAL A 214 29.16 -34.81 -10.69
C VAL A 214 28.93 -36.30 -10.97
N ASP A 215 27.69 -36.79 -10.82
CA ASP A 215 27.32 -38.18 -11.15
C ASP A 215 27.58 -38.52 -12.62
N HIS A 216 27.39 -37.56 -13.52
CA HIS A 216 27.55 -37.78 -14.96
C HIS A 216 29.01 -37.88 -15.38
N VAL A 217 29.90 -37.10 -14.73
CA VAL A 217 31.36 -37.17 -14.92
C VAL A 217 31.90 -38.49 -14.38
N ARG A 218 31.56 -38.85 -13.13
CA ARG A 218 32.01 -40.12 -12.52
C ARG A 218 31.67 -41.36 -13.34
N ARG A 219 30.48 -41.40 -13.96
CA ARG A 219 30.09 -42.50 -14.85
C ARG A 219 30.92 -42.57 -16.13
N HIS A 220 31.34 -41.43 -16.67
CA HIS A 220 32.22 -41.38 -17.85
C HIS A 220 33.63 -41.89 -17.52
N ASP A 221 34.19 -41.48 -16.39
CA ASP A 221 35.53 -41.90 -15.96
C ASP A 221 35.56 -43.42 -15.70
N GLN A 222 34.56 -43.97 -15.00
CA GLN A 222 34.44 -45.42 -14.75
C GLN A 222 34.27 -46.23 -16.05
N GLN A 223 33.55 -45.70 -17.05
CA GLN A 223 33.44 -46.33 -18.37
C GLN A 223 34.75 -46.29 -19.16
N ALA A 224 35.55 -45.23 -19.01
CA ALA A 224 36.88 -45.15 -19.63
C ALA A 224 37.88 -46.11 -18.96
N GLU A 225 37.92 -46.19 -17.63
CA GLU A 225 38.76 -47.14 -16.90
C GLU A 225 38.40 -48.61 -17.18
N THR A 226 37.11 -48.94 -17.27
CA THR A 226 36.69 -50.32 -17.58
C THR A 226 36.99 -50.70 -19.03
N ALA A 227 36.84 -49.78 -19.98
CA ALA A 227 37.27 -50.01 -21.36
C ALA A 227 38.79 -50.20 -21.47
N SER A 228 39.59 -49.43 -20.71
CA SER A 228 41.05 -49.52 -20.68
C SER A 228 41.61 -50.77 -19.99
N ARG A 229 40.78 -51.55 -19.28
CA ARG A 229 41.18 -52.82 -18.63
C ARG A 229 40.73 -54.07 -19.39
N ALA A 230 39.99 -53.90 -20.49
CA ALA A 230 39.37 -54.99 -21.25
C ALA A 230 39.99 -55.20 -22.65
N GLY A 231 41.07 -54.47 -22.97
CA GLY A 231 41.87 -54.62 -24.18
C GLY A 231 43.35 -54.61 -23.85
#